data_AF-A0A434N3U6-F1
#
_entry.id   AF-A0A434N3U6-F1
#
_cell.length_a   1.000
_cell.length_b   1.000
_cell.length_c   1.000
_cell.angle_alpha   90.00
_cell.angle_beta   90.00
_cell.angle_gamma   90.00
#
_symmetry.space_group_name_H-M   'P 1'
#
loop_
_entity.id
_entity.type
_entity.pdbx_description
1 polymer ?
#
loop_
_entity_poly.entity_id
_entity_poly.type
_entity_poly.pdbx_seq_one_letter_code
_entity_poly.pdbx_strand_id
1 'polypeptide(L)'
;VNDVHVMGAWARFSGGEGKILYLADGNGDFVRSIGLDADLSGGGMGLRSKRFSMIVDDGKVTALNVETKPGVDESGAAHILGQLSVLATT
;
A
#
# COMPACT_ATOMS: atom_id res chain seq x y z
N VAL A 1 -4.69 -5.39 6.51
CA VAL A 1 -6.13 -5.14 6.59
C VAL A 1 -6.42 -4.63 7.99
N ASN A 2 -7.05 -3.46 8.08
CA ASN A 2 -7.35 -2.74 9.30
C ASN A 2 -8.70 -2.04 9.09
N ASP A 3 -9.48 -1.87 10.17
CA ASP A 3 -10.75 -1.15 10.11
C ASP A 3 -10.55 0.38 10.13
N VAL A 4 -11.63 1.11 9.84
CA VAL A 4 -11.62 2.58 9.73
C VAL A 4 -11.25 3.29 11.03
N HIS A 5 -11.56 2.75 12.20
CA HIS A 5 -11.25 3.38 13.47
C HIS A 5 -9.75 3.31 13.74
N VAL A 6 -9.14 2.14 13.50
CA VAL A 6 -7.68 1.97 13.60
C VAL A 6 -6.96 2.85 12.58
N MET A 7 -7.40 2.87 11.32
CA MET A 7 -6.80 3.71 10.30
C MET A 7 -6.91 5.22 10.63
N GLY A 8 -8.05 5.66 11.15
CA GLY A 8 -8.24 7.05 11.59
C GLY A 8 -7.37 7.43 12.79
N ALA A 9 -7.24 6.55 13.78
CA ALA A 9 -6.33 6.77 14.90
C ALA A 9 -4.87 6.83 14.45
N TRP A 10 -4.47 5.95 13.53
CA TRP A 10 -3.12 5.92 13.00
C TRP A 10 -2.78 7.18 12.21
N ALA A 11 -3.70 7.67 11.37
CA ALA A 11 -3.53 8.92 10.61
C ALA A 11 -3.27 10.14 11.52
N ARG A 12 -4.01 10.25 12.63
CA ARG A 12 -3.81 11.31 13.63
C ARG A 12 -2.46 11.18 14.33
N PHE A 13 -2.15 9.97 14.82
CA PHE A 13 -0.94 9.73 15.60
C PHE A 13 0.35 9.91 14.79
N SER A 14 0.34 9.51 13.51
CA SER A 14 1.50 9.66 12.62
C SER A 14 1.69 11.07 12.08
N GLY A 15 0.73 11.98 12.27
CA GLY A 15 0.73 13.32 11.66
C GLY A 15 0.53 13.30 10.14
N GLY A 16 -0.09 12.22 9.62
CA GLY A 16 -0.40 12.03 8.20
C GLY A 16 -1.77 12.57 7.78
N GLU A 17 -2.63 12.94 8.73
CA GLU A 17 -3.94 13.54 8.47
C GLU A 17 -3.80 14.79 7.59
N GLY A 18 -4.64 14.89 6.55
CA GLY A 18 -4.59 15.97 5.56
C GLY A 18 -3.43 15.90 4.55
N LYS A 19 -2.50 14.94 4.69
CA LYS A 19 -1.35 14.78 3.77
C LYS A 19 -1.47 13.54 2.88
N ILE A 20 -1.97 12.44 3.44
CA ILE A 20 -2.26 11.21 2.70
C ILE A 20 -3.64 10.69 3.11
N LEU A 21 -4.32 10.05 2.16
CA LEU A 21 -5.59 9.40 2.42
C LEU A 21 -5.34 8.01 3.01
N TYR A 22 -5.80 7.78 4.24
CA TYR A 22 -5.74 6.48 4.90
C TYR A 22 -6.99 5.68 4.52
N LEU A 23 -6.82 4.65 3.70
CA LEU A 23 -7.90 3.76 3.29
C LEU A 23 -7.95 2.51 4.18
N ALA A 24 -9.16 2.12 4.57
CA ALA A 24 -9.39 0.90 5.34
C ALA A 24 -9.92 -0.20 4.41
N ASP A 25 -9.15 -1.27 4.26
CA ASP A 25 -9.61 -2.54 3.68
C ASP A 25 -9.76 -3.54 4.83
N GLY A 26 -10.83 -3.40 5.62
CA GLY A 26 -11.05 -4.17 6.85
C GLY A 26 -11.37 -5.64 6.57
N ASN A 27 -12.16 -5.90 5.53
CA ASN A 27 -12.52 -7.26 5.11
C ASN A 27 -11.42 -7.94 4.29
N GLY A 28 -10.49 -7.17 3.70
CA GLY A 28 -9.47 -7.67 2.79
C GLY A 28 -9.98 -7.92 1.37
N ASP A 29 -11.12 -7.34 0.99
CA ASP A 29 -11.76 -7.63 -0.29
C ASP A 29 -10.92 -7.07 -1.45
N PHE A 30 -10.41 -5.85 -1.27
CA PHE A 30 -9.53 -5.23 -2.26
C PHE A 30 -8.25 -6.03 -2.41
N VAL A 31 -7.53 -6.29 -1.30
CA VAL A 31 -6.21 -6.91 -1.38
C VAL A 31 -6.25 -8.35 -1.94
N ARG A 32 -7.32 -9.10 -1.66
CA ARG A 32 -7.55 -10.43 -2.28
C ARG A 32 -7.85 -10.31 -3.77
N SER A 33 -8.68 -9.35 -4.18
CA SER A 33 -9.06 -9.18 -5.60
C SER A 33 -7.86 -8.90 -6.51
N ILE A 34 -6.81 -8.27 -5.97
CA ILE A 34 -5.58 -7.97 -6.71
C ILE A 34 -4.45 -9.00 -6.46
N GLY A 35 -4.72 -10.06 -5.70
CA GLY A 35 -3.76 -11.13 -5.42
C GLY A 35 -2.54 -10.71 -4.59
N LEU A 36 -2.68 -9.63 -3.81
CA LEU A 36 -1.60 -9.10 -2.95
C LEU A 36 -1.83 -9.40 -1.47
N ASP A 37 -2.69 -10.36 -1.17
CA ASP A 37 -2.89 -10.86 0.18
C ASP A 37 -1.74 -11.80 0.62
N ALA A 38 -1.56 -11.90 1.92
CA ALA A 38 -0.57 -12.76 2.56
C ALA A 38 -1.14 -13.33 3.85
N ASP A 39 -0.92 -14.63 4.09
CA ASP A 39 -1.20 -15.24 5.39
C ASP A 39 -0.02 -15.01 6.35
N LEU A 40 -0.25 -14.20 7.37
CA LEU A 40 0.67 -13.96 8.48
C LEU A 40 0.14 -14.53 9.80
N SER A 41 -0.69 -15.59 9.73
CA SER A 41 -1.23 -16.32 10.89
C SER A 41 -0.14 -16.87 11.80
N GLY A 42 1.00 -17.30 11.26
CA GLY A 42 2.16 -17.73 12.05
C GLY A 42 2.74 -16.64 12.97
N GLY A 43 2.50 -15.37 12.66
CA GLY A 43 2.83 -14.21 13.51
C GLY A 43 1.64 -13.66 14.30
N GLY A 44 0.50 -14.37 14.35
CA GLY A 44 -0.72 -13.93 15.03
C GLY A 44 -1.46 -12.78 14.33
N MET A 45 -1.12 -12.48 13.08
CA MET A 45 -1.67 -11.33 12.34
C MET A 45 -2.82 -11.71 11.41
N GLY A 46 -2.97 -12.99 11.09
CA GLY A 46 -3.94 -13.51 10.12
C GLY A 46 -3.67 -12.99 8.70
N LEU A 47 -4.73 -12.84 7.92
CA LEU A 47 -4.65 -12.25 6.58
C LEU A 47 -4.15 -10.81 6.65
N ARG A 48 -3.16 -10.47 5.82
CA ARG A 48 -2.64 -9.10 5.65
C ARG A 48 -2.39 -8.79 4.19
N SER A 49 -2.11 -7.52 3.94
CA SER A 49 -1.58 -7.09 2.65
C SER A 49 -0.08 -7.36 2.61
N LYS A 50 0.42 -7.85 1.48
CA LYS A 50 1.84 -7.69 1.13
C LYS A 50 2.19 -6.21 1.15
N ARG A 51 3.46 -5.88 1.35
CA ARG A 51 3.93 -4.51 1.20
C ARG A 51 4.18 -4.24 -0.28
N PHE A 52 3.53 -3.22 -0.81
CA PHE A 52 3.67 -2.81 -2.19
C PHE A 52 3.38 -1.32 -2.36
N SER A 53 3.74 -0.78 -3.51
CA SER A 53 3.20 0.48 -4.04
C SER A 53 2.72 0.28 -5.46
N MET A 54 1.82 1.16 -5.90
CA MET A 54 1.30 1.16 -7.27
C MET A 54 1.12 2.60 -7.74
N ILE A 55 1.42 2.83 -9.02
CA ILE A 55 1.03 4.04 -9.73
C ILE A 55 -0.18 3.67 -10.56
N VAL A 56 -1.28 4.40 -10.35
CA VAL A 56 -2.55 4.17 -11.02
C VAL A 56 -2.94 5.45 -11.75
N ASP A 57 -3.15 5.34 -13.05
CA ASP A 57 -3.60 6.43 -13.92
C ASP A 57 -4.91 6.00 -14.60
N ASP A 58 -5.96 6.79 -14.39
CA ASP A 58 -7.33 6.52 -14.85
C ASP A 58 -7.79 5.05 -14.67
N GLY A 59 -7.61 4.52 -13.46
CA GLY A 59 -7.99 3.14 -13.12
C GLY A 59 -7.07 2.05 -13.69
N LYS A 60 -6.04 2.40 -14.45
CA LYS A 60 -5.03 1.47 -14.96
C LYS A 60 -3.75 1.52 -14.12
N VAL A 61 -3.27 0.35 -13.71
CA VAL A 61 -1.97 0.23 -13.04
C VAL A 61 -0.86 0.42 -14.07
N THR A 62 -0.04 1.47 -13.90
CA THR A 62 1.10 1.79 -14.78
C THR A 62 2.43 1.33 -14.18
N ALA A 63 2.51 1.19 -12.85
CA ALA A 63 3.62 0.54 -12.16
C ALA A 63 3.10 -0.21 -10.93
N LEU A 64 3.70 -1.37 -10.63
CA LEU A 64 3.42 -2.18 -9.45
C LEU A 64 4.74 -2.66 -8.85
N ASN A 65 5.04 -2.23 -7.63
CA ASN A 65 6.29 -2.52 -6.93
C ASN A 65 5.98 -3.34 -5.68
N VAL A 66 6.23 -4.65 -5.72
CA VAL A 66 5.95 -5.58 -4.61
C VAL A 66 7.25 -5.94 -3.91
N GLU A 67 7.29 -5.82 -2.59
CA GLU A 67 8.45 -6.26 -1.83
C GLU A 67 8.61 -7.78 -1.88
N THR A 68 9.84 -8.23 -2.14
CA THR A 68 10.21 -9.66 -2.14
C THR A 68 10.96 -10.09 -0.87
N LYS A 69 11.38 -9.12 -0.06
CA LYS A 69 12.12 -9.28 1.19
C LYS A 69 11.64 -8.24 2.21
N PRO A 70 11.95 -8.39 3.51
CA PRO A 70 11.68 -7.34 4.49
C PRO A 70 12.37 -6.03 4.10
N GLY A 71 11.62 -4.93 4.07
CA GLY A 71 12.15 -3.63 3.65
C GLY A 71 11.08 -2.73 3.06
N VAL A 72 11.55 -1.66 2.42
CA VAL A 72 10.76 -0.66 1.67
C VAL A 72 11.51 -0.24 0.39
N ASP A 73 12.39 -1.10 -0.12
CA ASP A 73 13.30 -0.76 -1.22
C ASP A 73 12.53 -0.56 -2.54
N GLU A 74 11.56 -1.44 -2.81
CA GLU A 74 10.76 -1.41 -4.04
C GLU A 74 9.53 -0.49 -3.90
N SER A 75 8.94 -0.48 -2.71
CA SER A 75 7.66 0.20 -2.45
C SER A 75 7.80 1.62 -1.87
N GLY A 76 9.02 2.04 -1.52
CA GLY A 76 9.28 3.31 -0.85
C GLY A 76 8.99 4.56 -1.70
N ALA A 77 8.68 5.67 -1.04
CA ALA A 77 8.34 6.93 -1.70
C ALA A 77 9.43 7.46 -2.66
N ALA A 78 10.71 7.25 -2.34
CA ALA A 78 11.82 7.64 -3.21
C ALA A 78 11.85 6.82 -4.51
N HIS A 79 11.54 5.52 -4.45
CA HIS A 79 11.42 4.66 -5.62
C HIS A 79 10.26 5.14 -6.51
N ILE A 80 9.08 5.37 -5.91
CA ILE A 80 7.90 5.88 -6.62
C ILE A 80 8.21 7.22 -7.30
N LEU A 81 8.87 8.16 -6.59
CA LEU A 81 9.21 9.46 -7.16
C LEU A 81 10.15 9.34 -8.37
N GLY A 82 11.08 8.39 -8.34
CA GLY A 82 11.95 8.08 -9.49
C GLY A 82 11.21 7.49 -10.70
N GLN A 83 10.04 6.86 -10.50
CA GLN A 83 9.22 6.34 -11.59
C GLN A 83 8.34 7.44 -12.23
N LEU A 84 7.92 8.43 -11.44
CA LEU A 84 7.10 9.55 -11.92
C LEU A 84 7.88 10.50 -12.84
N SER A 85 9.19 10.65 -12.65
CA SER A 85 10.03 11.51 -13.50
C SER A 85 10.25 10.96 -14.90
N VAL A 86 10.09 9.64 -15.10
CA VAL A 86 10.23 8.99 -16.41
C VAL A 86 8.99 9.20 -17.28
N LEU A 87 7.80 9.23 -16.68
CA LEU A 87 6.51 9.36 -17.38
C LEU A 87 6.25 10.77 -17.96
N ALA A 88 6.96 11.79 -17.50
CA ALA A 88 6.80 13.17 -17.99
C ALA A 88 7.55 13.46 -19.31
N THR A 89 8.24 12.47 -19.89
CA THR A 89 9.11 12.65 -21.08
C THR A 89 8.61 11.93 -22.33
N THR A 90 7.40 11.38 -22.31
CA THR A 90 6.72 10.71 -23.42
C THR A 90 5.33 11.28 -23.58
#